data_AF-A0A6H5K2V0-F1
#
_entry.id   AF-A0A6H5K2V0-F1
#
_cell.length_a   1.000
_cell.length_b   1.000
_cell.length_c   1.000
_cell.angle_alpha   90.00
_cell.angle_beta   90.00
_cell.angle_gamma   90.00
#
_symmetry.space_group_name_H-M   'P 1'
#
loop_
_entity.id
_entity.type
_entity.pdbx_description
1 polymer ?
#
loop_
_entity_poly.entity_id
_entity_poly.type
_entity_poly.pdbx_seq_one_letter_code
_entity_poly.pdbx_strand_id
1 'polypeptide(L)'
;MVRSKVDPEQAQEAIEAVRSGAMSLRAAAQAYGVNKRSLSRRLSGDVSMDAKVGPRTVLTVEEENFVEDALLYAARHFIKIERTALPEHVRQRCNGGRDTVSRGMQQSARADHG
;
A
#
# COMPACT_ATOMS: atom_id res chain seq x y z
N MET A 1 15.47 8.28 -23.12
CA MET A 1 15.50 6.93 -22.53
C MET A 1 14.07 6.41 -22.47
N VAL A 2 13.69 5.47 -23.35
CA VAL A 2 12.32 4.93 -23.38
C VAL A 2 12.16 4.01 -22.16
N ARG A 3 11.17 4.27 -21.30
CA ARG A 3 10.82 3.36 -20.21
C ARG A 3 9.99 2.22 -20.80
N SER A 4 10.63 1.10 -21.11
CA SER A 4 9.90 -0.10 -21.50
C SER A 4 9.02 -0.55 -20.33
N LYS A 5 7.73 -0.77 -20.57
CA LYS A 5 6.88 -1.52 -19.64
C LYS A 5 7.54 -2.89 -19.47
N VAL A 6 7.91 -3.21 -18.24
CA VAL A 6 8.40 -4.53 -17.90
C VAL A 6 7.18 -5.37 -17.62
N ASP A 7 6.99 -6.42 -18.40
CA ASP A 7 5.98 -7.43 -18.11
C ASP A 7 6.37 -8.14 -16.80
N PRO A 8 5.50 -8.14 -15.78
CA PRO A 8 5.81 -8.76 -14.49
C PRO A 8 6.12 -10.26 -14.62
N GLU A 9 5.46 -10.97 -15.55
CA GLU A 9 5.66 -12.41 -15.77
C GLU A 9 7.06 -12.67 -16.33
N GLN A 10 7.45 -11.93 -17.37
CA GLN A 10 8.79 -12.03 -17.95
C GLN A 10 9.91 -11.65 -16.96
N ALA A 11 9.65 -10.67 -16.09
CA ALA A 11 10.61 -10.30 -15.04
C ALA A 11 10.78 -11.42 -14.00
N GLN A 12 9.70 -12.12 -13.67
CA GLN A 12 9.71 -13.23 -12.73
C GLN A 12 10.50 -14.42 -13.29
N GLU A 13 10.18 -14.87 -14.50
CA GLU A 13 10.89 -15.97 -15.18
C GLU A 13 12.39 -15.65 -15.34
N ALA A 14 12.72 -14.42 -15.72
CA ALA A 14 14.10 -13.98 -15.85
C ALA A 14 14.87 -14.03 -14.52
N ILE A 15 14.23 -13.69 -13.41
CA ILE A 15 14.85 -13.73 -12.07
C ILE A 15 15.01 -15.17 -11.61
N GLU A 16 14.05 -16.04 -11.86
CA GLU A 16 14.12 -17.47 -11.53
C GLU A 16 15.24 -18.18 -12.31
N ALA A 17 15.38 -17.88 -13.60
CA ALA A 17 16.48 -18.38 -14.43
C ALA A 17 17.87 -17.93 -13.92
N VAL A 18 17.95 -16.71 -13.35
CA VAL A 18 19.20 -16.21 -12.75
C VAL A 18 19.44 -16.83 -11.37
N ARG A 19 18.42 -16.96 -10.53
CA ARG A 19 18.53 -17.55 -9.17
C ARG A 19 18.87 -19.03 -9.21
N SER A 20 18.31 -19.78 -10.16
CA SER A 20 18.61 -21.20 -10.36
C SER A 20 20.01 -21.45 -10.95
N GLY A 21 20.72 -20.39 -11.37
CA GLY A 21 22.02 -20.49 -12.04
C GLY A 21 21.94 -20.96 -13.49
N ALA A 22 20.73 -21.13 -14.05
CA ALA A 22 20.53 -21.55 -15.44
C ALA A 22 21.06 -20.50 -16.43
N MET A 23 21.01 -19.21 -16.08
CA MET A 23 21.46 -18.11 -16.92
C MET A 23 22.17 -17.00 -16.14
N SER A 24 23.13 -16.33 -16.79
CA SER A 24 23.69 -15.09 -16.27
C SER A 24 22.66 -13.94 -16.37
N LEU A 25 22.79 -12.92 -15.50
CA LEU A 25 21.93 -11.73 -15.52
C LEU A 25 21.82 -11.08 -16.92
N ARG A 26 22.93 -11.08 -17.68
CA ARG A 26 22.97 -10.52 -19.04
C ARG A 26 22.23 -11.40 -20.04
N ALA A 27 22.36 -12.72 -19.93
CA ALA A 27 21.66 -13.67 -20.80
C ALA A 27 20.15 -13.62 -20.55
N ALA A 28 19.72 -13.62 -19.29
CA ALA A 28 18.31 -13.49 -18.93
C ALA A 28 17.70 -12.15 -19.40
N ALA A 29 18.42 -11.04 -19.25
CA ALA A 29 17.96 -9.73 -19.73
C ALA A 29 17.66 -9.71 -21.24
N GLN A 30 18.46 -10.43 -22.04
CA GLN A 30 18.28 -10.52 -23.49
C GLN A 30 17.17 -11.52 -23.84
N ALA A 31 17.16 -12.70 -23.20
CA ALA A 31 16.21 -13.78 -23.49
C ALA A 31 14.76 -13.38 -23.17
N TYR A 32 14.54 -12.70 -22.05
CA TYR A 32 13.20 -12.33 -21.57
C TYR A 32 12.83 -10.87 -21.91
N GLY A 33 13.69 -10.13 -22.63
CA GLY A 33 13.40 -8.75 -23.03
C GLY A 33 13.33 -7.73 -21.89
N VAL A 34 13.86 -8.07 -20.71
CA VAL A 34 13.82 -7.20 -19.51
C VAL A 34 15.13 -6.45 -19.33
N ASN A 35 15.05 -5.15 -19.02
CA ASN A 35 16.24 -4.33 -18.79
C ASN A 35 17.12 -4.89 -17.65
N LYS A 36 18.43 -5.08 -17.90
CA LYS A 36 19.41 -5.59 -16.95
C LYS A 36 19.39 -4.86 -15.60
N ARG A 37 19.28 -3.52 -15.59
CA ARG A 37 19.25 -2.72 -14.36
C ARG A 37 17.97 -2.98 -13.57
N SER A 38 16.86 -3.21 -14.27
CA SER A 38 15.57 -3.57 -13.70
C SER A 38 15.64 -4.94 -13.01
N LEU A 39 16.23 -5.94 -13.66
CA LEU A 39 16.47 -7.27 -13.08
C LEU A 39 17.42 -7.20 -11.88
N SER A 40 18.53 -6.47 -11.99
CA SER A 40 19.51 -6.34 -10.92
C SER A 40 18.90 -5.78 -9.64
N ARG A 41 18.12 -4.69 -9.74
CA ARG A 41 17.45 -4.08 -8.58
C ARG A 41 16.44 -5.02 -7.92
N ARG A 42 15.72 -5.79 -8.75
CA ARG A 42 14.78 -6.81 -8.29
C ARG A 42 15.47 -7.99 -7.60
N LEU A 43 16.62 -8.44 -8.13
CA LEU A 43 17.46 -9.47 -7.52
C LEU A 43 18.06 -9.02 -6.18
N SER A 44 18.47 -7.75 -6.08
CA SER A 44 19.00 -7.16 -4.85
C SER A 44 17.93 -6.83 -3.79
N GLY A 45 16.65 -6.90 -4.13
CA GLY A 45 15.54 -6.57 -3.22
C GLY A 45 15.20 -5.07 -3.15
N ASP A 46 15.86 -4.22 -3.93
CA ASP A 46 15.58 -2.77 -3.99
C ASP A 46 14.18 -2.45 -4.54
N VAL A 47 13.58 -3.39 -5.29
CA VAL A 47 12.30 -3.23 -5.97
C VAL A 47 11.52 -4.54 -5.87
N SER A 48 10.29 -4.48 -5.34
CA SER A 48 9.35 -5.61 -5.33
C SER A 48 8.96 -6.05 -6.75
N MET A 49 8.56 -7.32 -6.93
CA MET A 49 8.16 -7.84 -8.24
C MET A 49 6.89 -7.14 -8.72
N ASP A 50 5.98 -6.90 -7.78
CA ASP A 50 4.69 -6.24 -7.98
C ASP A 50 4.79 -4.71 -7.93
N ALA A 51 6.00 -4.15 -7.99
CA ALA A 51 6.19 -2.71 -7.91
C ALA A 51 5.46 -1.99 -9.07
N LYS A 52 4.42 -1.21 -8.72
CA LYS A 52 3.68 -0.39 -9.68
C LYS A 52 4.57 0.73 -10.22
N VAL A 53 4.47 0.97 -11.53
CA VAL A 53 5.24 2.02 -12.20
C VAL A 53 4.63 3.38 -11.83
N GLY A 54 5.35 4.18 -11.06
CA GLY A 54 4.88 5.51 -10.68
C GLY A 54 5.81 6.22 -9.68
N PRO A 55 5.48 7.48 -9.32
CA PRO A 55 6.08 8.13 -8.16
C PRO A 55 5.90 7.27 -6.91
N ARG A 56 6.84 7.37 -5.96
CA ARG A 56 6.69 6.71 -4.67
C ARG A 56 5.40 7.22 -4.01
N THR A 57 4.55 6.30 -3.55
CA THR A 57 3.38 6.67 -2.75
C THR A 57 3.86 7.37 -1.49
N VAL A 58 3.23 8.50 -1.16
CA VAL A 58 3.54 9.26 0.07
C VAL A 58 2.90 8.56 1.27
N LEU A 59 1.76 7.90 1.04
CA LEU A 59 1.01 7.17 2.05
C LEU A 59 1.50 5.71 2.14
N THR A 60 1.49 5.18 3.36
CA THR A 60 1.63 3.75 3.60
C THR A 60 0.37 3.00 3.15
N VAL A 61 0.46 1.68 2.97
CA VAL A 61 -0.70 0.85 2.62
C VAL A 61 -1.81 0.98 3.67
N GLU A 62 -1.44 1.09 4.94
CA GLU A 62 -2.39 1.27 6.06
C GLU A 62 -3.13 2.62 5.96
N GLU A 63 -2.40 3.68 5.62
CA GLU A 63 -2.98 5.01 5.41
C GLU A 63 -3.88 5.04 4.17
N GLU A 64 -3.48 4.36 3.09
CA GLU A 64 -4.31 4.23 1.88
C GLU A 64 -5.63 3.51 2.18
N ASN A 65 -5.57 2.38 2.90
CA ASN A 65 -6.76 1.63 3.32
C ASN A 65 -7.69 2.50 4.18
N PHE A 66 -7.14 3.31 5.07
CA PHE A 66 -7.92 4.21 5.90
C PHE A 66 -8.67 5.27 5.07
N VAL A 67 -8.00 5.84 4.07
CA VAL A 67 -8.61 6.81 3.15
C VAL A 67 -9.69 6.14 2.31
N GLU A 68 -9.44 4.92 1.82
CA GLU A 68 -10.42 4.12 1.09
C GLU A 68 -11.68 3.87 1.93
N ASP A 69 -11.51 3.42 3.17
CA ASP A 69 -12.62 3.19 4.10
C ASP A 69 -13.42 4.47 4.35
N ALA A 70 -12.75 5.61 4.53
CA ALA A 70 -13.38 6.92 4.70
C ALA A 70 -14.24 7.31 3.50
N LEU A 71 -13.73 7.10 2.29
CA LEU A 71 -14.45 7.39 1.05
C LEU A 71 -15.64 6.44 0.85
N LEU A 72 -15.46 5.14 1.09
CA LEU A 72 -16.54 4.15 0.98
C LEU A 72 -17.66 4.42 1.97
N TYR A 73 -17.32 4.82 3.20
CA TYR A 73 -18.31 5.22 4.19
C TYR A 73 -19.09 6.45 3.73
N ALA A 74 -18.39 7.52 3.33
CA ALA A 74 -19.06 8.74 2.87
C ALA A 74 -19.96 8.50 1.66
N ALA A 75 -19.52 7.67 0.70
CA ALA A 75 -20.34 7.29 -0.45
C ALA A 75 -21.62 6.55 -0.03
N ARG A 76 -21.53 5.60 0.91
CA ARG A 76 -22.71 4.86 1.44
C ARG A 76 -23.68 5.76 2.19
N HIS A 77 -23.17 6.80 2.84
CA HIS A 77 -23.97 7.76 3.62
C HIS A 77 -24.36 9.01 2.82
N PHE A 78 -24.14 9.02 1.50
CA PHE A 78 -24.41 10.16 0.61
C PHE A 78 -23.75 11.47 1.05
N ILE A 79 -22.63 11.38 1.79
CA ILE A 79 -21.82 12.50 2.22
C ILE A 79 -20.91 12.88 1.05
N LYS A 80 -21.08 14.09 0.52
CA LYS A 80 -20.16 14.64 -0.47
C LYS A 80 -18.86 15.04 0.23
N ILE A 81 -17.75 14.39 -0.16
CA ILE A 81 -16.41 14.82 0.26
C ILE A 81 -15.76 15.54 -0.92
N GLU A 82 -15.47 16.82 -0.75
CA GLU A 82 -14.60 17.56 -1.65
C GLU A 82 -13.12 17.24 -1.36
N ARG A 83 -12.27 17.29 -2.38
CA ARG A 83 -10.84 16.95 -2.27
C ARG A 83 -10.12 17.70 -1.14
N THR A 84 -10.50 18.95 -0.88
CA THR A 84 -9.97 19.81 0.18
C THR A 84 -10.42 19.40 1.57
N ALA A 85 -11.62 18.81 1.70
CA ALA A 85 -12.21 18.37 2.95
C ALA A 85 -11.84 16.92 3.32
N LEU A 86 -11.31 16.14 2.37
CA LEU A 86 -10.91 14.75 2.59
C LEU A 86 -9.91 14.58 3.76
N PRO A 87 -8.85 15.37 3.91
CA PRO A 87 -7.91 15.22 5.02
C PRO A 87 -8.58 15.44 6.39
N GLU A 88 -9.52 16.38 6.47
CA GLU A 88 -10.26 16.67 7.70
C GLU A 88 -11.23 15.52 8.05
N HIS A 89 -11.94 15.00 7.05
CA HIS A 89 -12.86 13.88 7.23
C HIS A 89 -12.14 12.60 7.70
N VAL A 90 -10.97 12.34 7.10
CA VAL A 90 -10.05 11.26 7.51
C VAL A 90 -9.64 11.45 8.97
N ARG A 91 -9.17 12.64 9.36
CA ARG A 91 -8.76 12.95 10.75
C ARG A 91 -9.90 12.80 11.75
N GLN A 92 -11.09 13.25 11.40
CA GLN A 92 -12.26 13.19 12.30
C GLN A 92 -12.65 11.73 12.59
N ARG A 93 -12.53 10.87 11.59
CA ARG A 93 -12.78 9.43 11.74
C ARG A 93 -11.65 8.69 12.48
N CYS A 94 -10.38 9.12 12.33
CA CYS A 94 -9.27 8.60 13.14
C CYS A 94 -9.43 8.93 14.63
N ASN A 95 -9.93 10.13 14.95
CA ASN A 95 -10.05 10.63 16.32
C ASN A 95 -11.33 10.16 17.03
N GLY A 96 -12.42 9.92 16.29
CA GLY A 96 -13.70 9.47 16.85
C GLY A 96 -13.68 8.06 17.47
N GLY A 97 -12.62 7.27 17.26
CA GLY A 97 -12.44 5.96 17.88
C GLY A 97 -11.83 5.96 19.29
N ARG A 98 -11.32 7.10 19.79
CA ARG A 98 -10.72 7.17 21.15
C ARG A 98 -11.71 7.58 22.25
N ASP A 99 -12.81 8.24 21.91
CA ASP A 99 -13.66 8.89 22.91
C ASP A 99 -14.79 8.00 23.46
N THR A 100 -15.08 6.85 22.85
CA THR A 100 -16.14 5.96 23.34
C THR A 100 -15.71 5.06 24.50
N VAL A 101 -14.40 4.83 24.68
CA VAL A 101 -13.90 3.94 25.76
C VAL A 101 -13.87 4.65 27.12
N SER A 102 -13.68 5.98 27.17
CA SER A 102 -13.56 6.71 28.45
C SER A 102 -14.88 7.06 29.13
N ARG A 103 -16.03 6.96 28.45
CA ARG A 103 -17.34 7.32 29.03
C ARG A 103 -18.08 6.13 29.67
N GLY A 104 -17.63 4.89 29.43
CA GLY A 104 -18.24 3.68 29.99
C GLY A 104 -17.74 3.25 31.38
N MET A 105 -16.66 3.85 31.91
CA MET A 105 -15.97 3.33 33.11
C MET A 105 -16.19 4.14 34.40
N GLN A 106 -17.08 5.15 34.40
CA GLN A 106 -17.33 5.99 35.58
C GLN A 106 -18.72 5.83 36.23
N GLN A 107 -19.55 4.86 35.82
CA GLN A 107 -20.89 4.67 36.41
C GLN A 107 -21.08 3.41 37.29
N SER A 108 -20.06 2.60 37.54
CA SER A 108 -20.20 1.40 38.39
C SER A 108 -19.70 1.54 39.84
N ALA A 109 -19.36 2.75 40.31
CA ALA A 109 -18.77 2.97 41.64
C ALA A 109 -19.70 3.70 42.64
N ARG A 110 -21.03 3.64 42.46
CA ARG A 110 -22.01 4.22 43.40
C ARG A 110 -23.26 3.35 43.53
N ALA A 111 -23.13 2.16 44.11
CA ALA A 111 -24.25 1.43 44.70
C ALA A 111 -23.71 0.37 45.66
N ASP A 112 -23.33 0.77 46.88
CA ASP A 112 -23.41 -0.10 48.06
C ASP A 112 -23.22 0.74 49.33
N HIS A 113 -24.29 1.44 49.73
CA HIS A 113 -24.53 1.85 51.10
C HIS A 113 -26.01 1.65 51.39
N GLY A 114 -26.29 0.55 52.08
CA GLY A 114 -27.57 0.17 52.66
C GLY A 114 -27.32 -0.85 53.76
#